data_AF-A0A0F9GBX7-F1
#
_entry.id   AF-A0A0F9GBX7-F1
#
_cell.length_a   1.000
_cell.length_b   1.000
_cell.length_c   1.000
_cell.angle_alpha   90.00
_cell.angle_beta   90.00
_cell.angle_gamma   90.00
#
_symmetry.space_group_name_H-M   'P 1'
#
loop_
_entity.id
_entity.type
_entity.pdbx_description
1 polymer ?
#
loop_
_entity_poly.entity_id
_entity_poly.type
_entity_poly.pdbx_seq_one_letter_code
_entity_poly.pdbx_strand_id
1 'polypeptide(L)' 'MRVTVAQMNPTVGDIDGNLSKIIKILKKSHMEGSDLAVFPEQFLAGYPA' A
#
# COMPACT_ATOMS: atom_id res chain seq x y z
N MET A 1 14.24 -10.87 8.86
CA MET A 1 13.11 -10.51 7.98
C MET A 1 12.32 -9.39 8.64
N ARG A 2 12.23 -8.23 7.98
CA ARG A 2 11.51 -7.04 8.46
C ARG A 2 10.28 -6.80 7.58
N VAL A 3 9.11 -6.58 8.19
CA VAL A 3 7.83 -6.45 7.49
C VAL A 3 7.19 -5.09 7.79
N THR A 4 6.75 -4.39 6.76
CA THR A 4 5.91 -3.20 6.88
C THR A 4 4.44 -3.58 6.75
N VAL A 5 3.62 -3.20 7.74
CA VAL A 5 2.16 -3.29 7.67
C VAL A 5 1.61 -1.92 7.26
N ALA A 6 1.18 -1.79 6.01
CA ALA A 6 0.77 -0.53 5.42
C ALA A 6 -0.70 -0.22 5.73
N GLN A 7 -0.99 0.16 6.97
CA GLN A 7 -2.33 0.57 7.38
C GLN A 7 -2.68 1.93 6.76
N MET A 8 -3.42 1.90 5.66
CA MET A 8 -3.76 3.06 4.85
C MET A 8 -5.23 3.01 4.41
N ASN A 9 -5.75 4.17 3.99
CA ASN A 9 -7.11 4.29 3.46
C ASN A 9 -7.09 4.37 1.92
N PRO A 10 -7.54 3.33 1.19
CA PRO A 10 -7.76 3.42 -0.23
C PRO A 10 -9.01 4.25 -0.53
N THR A 11 -9.11 4.78 -1.74
CA THR A 11 -10.32 5.43 -2.25
C THR A 11 -10.97 4.51 -3.26
N VAL A 12 -12.22 4.08 -3.04
CA VAL A 12 -12.92 3.13 -3.94
C VAL A 12 -13.00 3.72 -5.36
N GLY A 13 -12.55 2.96 -6.35
CA GLY A 13 -12.53 3.33 -7.77
C GLY A 13 -11.34 4.18 -8.21
N ASP A 14 -10.55 4.74 -7.29
CA ASP A 14 -9.38 5.58 -7.61
C ASP A 14 -8.10 4.73 -7.75
N ILE A 15 -8.00 4.02 -8.87
CA ILE A 15 -6.87 3.12 -9.15
C ILE A 15 -5.54 3.88 -9.14
N ASP A 16 -5.46 5.02 -9.83
CA ASP A 16 -4.22 5.78 -9.98
C ASP A 16 -3.78 6.43 -8.65
N GLY A 17 -4.73 6.97 -7.87
CA GLY A 17 -4.45 7.51 -6.55
C GLY A 17 -4.02 6.44 -5.56
N ASN A 18 -4.66 5.27 -5.58
CA ASN A 18 -4.27 4.15 -4.71
C ASN A 18 -2.92 3.54 -5.13
N LEU A 19 -2.64 3.42 -6.42
CA LEU A 19 -1.32 3.02 -6.92
C LEU A 19 -0.23 3.99 -6.47
N SER A 20 -0.50 5.29 -6.51
CA SER A 20 0.41 6.33 -6.01
C SER A 20 0.69 6.17 -4.51
N LYS A 21 -0.31 5.84 -3.70
CA LYS A 21 -0.16 5.51 -2.27
C LYS A 21 0.73 4.27 -2.07
N ILE A 22 0.51 3.20 -2.84
CA ILE A 22 1.32 1.97 -2.79
C ILE A 22 2.79 2.28 -3.10
N ILE A 23 3.07 2.98 -4.21
CA ILE A 23 4.43 3.31 -4.63
C ILE A 23 5.16 4.13 -3.56
N LYS A 24 4.47 5.10 -2.94
CA LYS A 24 5.04 5.91 -1.85
C LYS A 24 5.45 5.04 -0.66
N ILE A 25 4.60 4.09 -0.25
CA ILE A 25 4.92 3.18 0.84
C ILE A 25 6.05 2.24 0.48
N LEU A 26 6.04 1.63 -0.71
CA LEU A 26 7.12 0.73 -1.13
C LEU A 26 8.49 1.42 -1.12
N LYS A 27 8.57 2.66 -1.62
CA LYS A 27 9.79 3.47 -1.55
C LYS A 27 10.22 3.71 -0.11
N LYS A 28 9.30 4.12 0.77
CA LYS A 28 9.58 4.36 2.19
C LYS A 28 10.04 3.10 2.90
N SER A 29 9.32 1.98 2.74
CA SER A 29 9.63 0.71 3.39
C SER A 29 10.96 0.14 2.90
N HIS A 30 11.28 0.31 1.62
CA HIS A 30 12.58 -0.07 1.08
C HIS A 30 13.73 0.71 1.74
N MET A 31 13.60 2.04 1.86
CA MET A 31 14.59 2.86 2.56
C MET A 31 14.72 2.51 4.05
N GLU A 32 13.64 2.05 4.67
CA GLU A 32 13.63 1.57 6.05
C GLU A 32 14.15 0.12 6.20
N GLY A 33 14.50 -0.56 5.10
CA GLY A 33 15.07 -1.91 5.13
C GLY A 33 14.04 -3.03 5.32
N SER A 34 12.79 -2.82 4.90
CA SER A 34 11.77 -3.88 4.90
C SER A 34 11.97 -4.86 3.74
N ASP A 35 11.81 -6.15 4.04
CA ASP A 35 11.85 -7.26 3.08
C ASP A 35 10.46 -7.52 2.46
N LEU A 36 9.39 -7.19 3.18
CA LEU A 36 8.00 -7.38 2.76
C LEU A 36 7.14 -6.18 3.19
N ALA A 37 6.23 -5.75 2.32
CA ALA A 37 5.17 -4.81 2.66
C ALA A 37 3.80 -5.45 2.38
N VAL A 38 2.90 -5.40 3.36
CA VAL A 38 1.52 -5.91 3.23
C VAL A 38 0.53 -4.76 3.26
N PHE A 39 -0.52 -4.87 2.45
CA PHE A 39 -1.58 -3.87 2.30
C PHE A 39 -2.94 -4.51 2.62
N PRO A 40 -3.96 -3.69 2.96
CA PRO A 40 -5.34 -4.17 3.09
C PRO A 40 -5.86 -4.90 1.84
N GLU A 41 -6.89 -5.71 2.03
CA GLU A 41 -7.59 -6.39 0.93
C GLU A 41 -8.09 -5.39 -0.13
N GLN A 42 -7.95 -5.76 -1.41
CA GLN A 42 -8.36 -4.96 -2.56
C GLN A 42 -7.85 -3.51 -2.58
N PHE A 43 -6.72 -3.20 -1.92
CA PHE A 43 -6.25 -1.82 -1.77
C PHE A 43 -6.15 -1.02 -3.08
N LEU A 44 -5.76 -1.66 -4.20
CA LEU A 44 -5.65 -0.97 -5.49
C LEU A 44 -7.00 -0.42 -5.97
N ALA A 45 -8.05 -1.25 -5.92
CA ALA A 45 -9.41 -0.85 -6.29
C ALA A 45 -10.16 -0.10 -5.17
N GLY A 46 -9.76 -0.31 -3.92
CA GLY A 46 -10.54 0.02 -2.73
C GLY A 46 -11.61 -1.02 -2.41
N TYR A 47 -12.06 -1.04 -1.15
CA TYR A 47 -13.08 -1.96 -0.64
C TYR A 47 -14.08 -1.22 0.28
N PRO A 48 -15.38 -1.60 0.32
CA PRO A 48 -16.03 -2.54 -0.59
C PRO A 48 -16.15 -1.96 -2.00
N ALA A 49 -16.14 -2.85 -2.99
CA ALA A 49 -16.50 -2.54 -4.37
C ALA A 49 -18.00 -2.83 -4.60
#